data_AF-A0A081I905-F1
#
_entry.id   AF-A0A081I905-F1
#
_cell.length_a   1.000
_cell.length_b   1.000
_cell.length_c   1.000
_cell.angle_alpha   90.00
_cell.angle_beta   90.00
_cell.angle_gamma   90.00
#
_symmetry.space_group_name_H-M   'P 1'
#
loop_
_entity.id
_entity.type
_entity.pdbx_description
1 polymer ?
#
loop_
_entity_poly.entity_id
_entity_poly.type
_entity_poly.pdbx_seq_one_letter_code
_entity_poly.pdbx_strand_id
1 'polypeptide(L)'
;MENSSSDIKDVYKDIYTINDYFYEDNGQLIVNTKHKSIDDYCHSWCDSGEGICHDYFQLASCSVFYLLNNLMDKFDSKYDKLVEYAILWLSYKLNQHSKHSGTNLNDFYTNYIEKNNDYNNTINDDDNMTYKEIINRKKDLIDMNINEISKFNRPFNILFQMYYNYHVEDWNYDKNLGYAKSFAEEFEELNEYSKNREGSPYTQILSTLSNDYDNLKNKYSENISCNFPSISKVNLPKSSVENYGKVDEQILGQSSYSIEDVYTVFNKIDREFGVNADGSEFANESIHQYCPYINPTASNYCLDYFQSASSGVFHLLTNLKDKNGLEDDKLAEYAILWLSYKLNQHSKHSGTKLNDFYTNHIENNNYYNKNIKDNGSTYKDIIDKRKDLMNMNINEISKFNYPFSILCSLYKGIKKNGLDCTKYSIPANNFADVFEKLNNDSSIIGNASYRKLLSTLSDDYNNLKNKYGNDESCDFPTLSPVKTSLSSSIASKLIPGLSTFAIPAFLGIAYKYSLFGIDKVFQRQYIRNKLKKIKNKMKLNI
;
A
#
# COMPACT_ATOMS: atom_id res chain seq x y z
N MET A 1 42.30 16.58 8.51
CA MET A 1 42.32 15.41 9.41
C MET A 1 40.87 15.09 9.73
N GLU A 2 40.32 13.91 9.43
CA GLU A 2 40.90 12.79 8.69
C GLU A 2 39.82 12.03 7.93
N ASN A 3 40.26 11.43 6.82
CA ASN A 3 39.57 10.37 6.12
C ASN A 3 39.48 9.12 7.01
N SER A 4 38.40 9.00 7.77
CA SER A 4 37.70 7.71 7.91
C SER A 4 36.34 7.82 7.24
N SER A 5 36.37 7.77 5.89
CA SER A 5 35.18 7.50 5.08
C SER A 5 34.80 6.04 5.27
N SER A 6 34.28 5.72 6.45
CA SER A 6 33.69 4.43 6.76
C SER A 6 32.57 4.16 5.75
N ASP A 7 32.81 3.17 4.91
CA ASP A 7 32.05 3.04 3.68
C ASP A 7 30.66 2.50 4.04
N ILE A 8 29.60 3.26 3.79
CA ILE A 8 28.20 2.82 4.00
C ILE A 8 27.91 1.46 3.33
N LYS A 9 28.67 1.16 2.28
CA LYS A 9 28.78 -0.13 1.60
C LYS A 9 29.10 -1.30 2.56
N ASP A 10 30.00 -1.12 3.52
CA ASP A 10 30.39 -2.16 4.48
C ASP A 10 29.35 -2.35 5.58
N VAL A 11 28.64 -1.29 5.99
CA VAL A 11 27.47 -1.41 6.89
C VAL A 11 26.43 -2.35 6.30
N TYR A 12 26.00 -2.10 5.06
CA TYR A 12 25.02 -2.97 4.40
C TYR A 12 25.57 -4.38 4.12
N LYS A 13 26.89 -4.58 4.06
CA LYS A 13 27.53 -5.90 3.97
C LYS A 13 27.45 -6.66 5.30
N ASP A 14 27.70 -6.00 6.42
CA ASP A 14 27.59 -6.62 7.75
C ASP A 14 26.12 -6.94 8.07
N ILE A 15 25.20 -6.02 7.76
CA ILE A 15 23.75 -6.22 7.84
C ILE A 15 23.29 -7.37 6.93
N TYR A 16 23.86 -7.51 5.73
CA TYR A 16 23.60 -8.66 4.85
C TYR A 16 24.10 -9.96 5.49
N THR A 17 25.35 -9.95 5.94
CA THR A 17 26.02 -11.12 6.53
C THR A 17 25.23 -11.64 7.72
N ILE A 18 24.86 -10.76 8.67
CA ILE A 18 24.10 -11.13 9.86
C ILE A 18 22.65 -11.54 9.56
N ASN A 19 22.01 -10.97 8.52
CA ASN A 19 20.66 -11.35 8.12
C ASN A 19 20.57 -12.84 7.72
N ASP A 20 21.64 -13.40 7.16
CA ASP A 20 21.71 -14.78 6.67
C ASP A 20 22.16 -15.80 7.74
N TYR A 21 22.39 -15.36 8.99
CA TYR A 21 22.77 -16.26 10.10
C TYR A 21 21.57 -17.10 10.60
N PHE A 22 20.33 -16.62 10.45
CA PHE A 22 19.13 -17.37 10.80
C PHE A 22 17.92 -16.87 10.01
N TYR A 23 16.94 -17.73 9.74
CA TYR A 23 15.68 -17.40 9.04
C TYR A 23 14.60 -18.42 9.37
N GLU A 24 13.33 -18.13 9.07
CA GLU A 24 12.27 -19.16 9.11
C GLU A 24 11.95 -19.67 7.69
N ASP A 25 11.91 -20.99 7.52
CA ASP A 25 11.28 -21.64 6.37
C ASP A 25 10.08 -22.47 6.84
N ASN A 26 8.93 -22.30 6.19
CA ASN A 26 7.66 -22.95 6.55
C ASN A 26 7.27 -22.86 8.05
N GLY A 27 7.74 -21.82 8.76
CA GLY A 27 7.51 -21.61 10.21
C GLY A 27 8.48 -22.34 11.14
N GLN A 28 9.50 -23.02 10.59
CA GLN A 28 10.61 -23.61 11.33
C GLN A 28 11.82 -22.66 11.28
N LEU A 29 12.38 -22.34 12.45
CA LEU A 29 13.64 -21.62 12.60
C LEU A 29 14.81 -22.47 12.07
N ILE A 30 15.58 -21.90 11.16
CA ILE A 30 16.83 -22.46 10.63
C ILE A 30 17.97 -21.52 11.05
N VAL A 31 18.98 -22.07 11.71
CA VAL A 31 20.20 -21.36 12.13
C VAL A 31 21.38 -21.86 11.30
N ASN A 32 22.17 -20.94 10.76
CA ASN A 32 23.33 -21.23 9.93
C ASN A 32 24.55 -21.48 10.83
N THR A 33 24.78 -22.75 11.16
CA THR A 33 25.81 -23.24 12.09
C THR A 33 27.26 -22.89 11.72
N LYS A 34 27.50 -22.29 10.55
CA LYS A 34 28.81 -21.75 10.16
C LYS A 34 29.15 -20.42 10.83
N HIS A 35 28.17 -19.72 11.39
CA HIS A 35 28.32 -18.36 11.90
C HIS A 35 28.00 -18.27 13.40
N LYS A 36 28.96 -18.71 14.22
CA LYS A 36 28.82 -18.77 15.68
C LYS A 36 29.02 -17.44 16.42
N SER A 37 29.44 -16.38 15.74
CA SER A 37 29.82 -15.11 16.38
C SER A 37 28.66 -14.34 17.05
N ILE A 38 27.42 -14.77 16.87
CA ILE A 38 26.26 -14.26 17.64
C ILE A 38 26.08 -15.04 18.96
N ASP A 39 26.57 -16.28 19.03
CA ASP A 39 26.41 -17.15 20.21
C ASP A 39 27.10 -16.54 21.45
N ASP A 40 28.18 -15.78 21.23
CA ASP A 40 28.91 -14.98 22.24
C ASP A 40 28.02 -13.90 22.91
N TYR A 41 26.95 -13.45 22.24
CA TYR A 41 25.96 -12.51 22.75
C TYR A 41 24.64 -13.18 23.16
N CYS A 42 24.56 -14.52 23.01
CA CYS A 42 23.40 -15.35 23.39
C CYS A 42 23.46 -15.91 24.82
N HIS A 43 24.52 -15.66 25.59
CA HIS A 43 24.74 -16.30 26.89
C HIS A 43 23.58 -16.15 27.89
N SER A 44 22.79 -15.08 27.77
CA SER A 44 21.57 -14.80 28.56
C SER A 44 20.38 -15.73 28.27
N TRP A 45 20.44 -16.47 27.16
CA TRP A 45 19.31 -17.18 26.55
C TRP A 45 19.60 -18.65 26.24
N CYS A 46 20.80 -19.13 26.61
CA CYS A 46 21.26 -20.51 26.42
C CYS A 46 21.36 -21.23 27.77
N ASP A 47 20.61 -22.31 27.96
CA ASP A 47 20.53 -23.04 29.25
C ASP A 47 21.82 -23.78 29.66
N SER A 48 22.83 -23.84 28.78
CA SER A 48 24.13 -24.42 29.06
C SER A 48 25.24 -23.75 28.24
N GLY A 49 26.46 -23.70 28.80
CA GLY A 49 27.61 -22.96 28.26
C GLY A 49 28.21 -23.47 26.94
N GLU A 50 27.46 -24.25 26.15
CA GLU A 50 27.82 -24.70 24.80
C GLU A 50 26.77 -24.29 23.75
N GLY A 51 26.15 -23.12 23.94
CA GLY A 51 25.69 -22.22 22.88
C GLY A 51 24.82 -22.80 21.75
N ILE A 52 23.50 -22.91 21.99
CA ILE A 52 22.49 -22.85 20.92
C ILE A 52 21.30 -22.02 21.45
N CYS A 53 21.12 -20.81 20.95
CA CYS A 53 19.93 -20.00 21.23
C CYS A 53 18.74 -20.56 20.42
N HIS A 54 17.62 -20.84 21.08
CA HIS A 54 16.55 -21.70 20.53
C HIS A 54 15.35 -20.94 19.94
N ASP A 55 15.24 -19.64 20.18
CA ASP A 55 14.11 -18.82 19.72
C ASP A 55 14.52 -17.69 18.76
N TYR A 56 13.61 -17.32 17.86
CA TYR A 56 13.81 -16.29 16.83
C TYR A 56 14.06 -14.90 17.45
N PHE A 57 13.37 -14.55 18.53
CA PHE A 57 13.53 -13.25 19.20
C PHE A 57 14.81 -13.19 20.04
N GLN A 58 15.21 -14.31 20.65
CA GLN A 58 16.52 -14.42 21.29
C GLN A 58 17.64 -14.18 20.27
N LEU A 59 17.66 -14.92 19.16
CA LEU A 59 18.65 -14.73 18.09
C LEU A 59 18.64 -13.30 17.54
N ALA A 60 17.47 -12.72 17.30
CA ALA A 60 17.34 -11.33 16.84
C ALA A 60 17.88 -10.31 17.86
N SER A 61 17.73 -10.55 19.17
CA SER A 61 18.30 -9.70 20.22
C SER A 61 19.83 -9.76 20.20
N CYS A 62 20.40 -10.96 20.25
CA CYS A 62 21.84 -11.17 20.29
C CYS A 62 22.53 -10.64 19.02
N SER A 63 21.83 -10.74 17.89
CA SER A 63 22.24 -10.11 16.63
C SER A 63 22.38 -8.59 16.71
N VAL A 64 21.54 -7.90 17.48
CA VAL A 64 21.66 -6.43 17.65
C VAL A 64 22.97 -6.08 18.35
N PHE A 65 23.33 -6.81 19.41
CA PHE A 65 24.60 -6.60 20.12
C PHE A 65 25.80 -6.88 19.21
N TYR A 66 25.83 -8.04 18.55
CA TYR A 66 26.89 -8.39 17.60
C TYR A 66 27.03 -7.39 16.45
N LEU A 67 25.91 -6.91 15.89
CA LEU A 67 25.89 -5.91 14.83
C LEU A 67 26.43 -4.56 15.31
N LEU A 68 26.04 -4.12 16.52
CA LEU A 68 26.55 -2.89 17.12
C LEU A 68 28.06 -2.96 17.36
N ASN A 69 28.57 -4.08 17.91
CA ASN A 69 30.00 -4.30 18.13
C ASN A 69 30.78 -4.21 16.80
N ASN A 70 30.41 -5.04 15.83
CA ASN A 70 31.07 -5.13 14.52
C ASN A 70 31.07 -3.80 13.74
N LEU A 71 30.04 -2.98 13.92
CA LEU A 71 29.94 -1.69 13.26
C LEU A 71 30.73 -0.59 13.98
N MET A 72 30.94 -0.68 15.30
CA MET A 72 31.71 0.33 16.04
C MET A 72 33.19 0.30 15.70
N ASP A 73 33.78 -0.89 15.56
CA ASP A 73 35.18 -1.08 15.10
C ASP A 73 35.47 -0.44 13.72
N LYS A 74 34.41 -0.06 12.98
CA LYS A 74 34.48 0.45 11.60
C LYS A 74 34.07 1.92 11.48
N PHE A 75 33.62 2.58 12.55
CA PHE A 75 33.01 3.91 12.50
C PHE A 75 33.46 4.81 13.66
N ASP A 76 34.46 5.65 13.42
CA ASP A 76 34.85 6.72 14.36
C ASP A 76 33.64 7.58 14.76
N SER A 77 33.29 7.56 16.04
CA SER A 77 32.36 8.48 16.73
C SER A 77 30.89 8.55 16.28
N LYS A 78 30.43 7.75 15.30
CA LYS A 78 29.07 7.86 14.71
C LYS A 78 28.02 6.92 15.34
N TYR A 79 28.12 6.69 16.65
CA TYR A 79 27.26 5.79 17.44
C TYR A 79 25.77 5.90 17.11
N ASP A 80 25.23 7.11 17.09
CA ASP A 80 23.82 7.41 16.75
C ASP A 80 23.35 6.80 15.43
N LYS A 81 24.19 6.82 14.40
CA LYS A 81 23.84 6.33 13.06
C LYS A 81 23.97 4.81 12.97
N LEU A 82 24.87 4.19 13.74
CA LEU A 82 24.97 2.74 13.84
C LEU A 82 23.75 2.12 14.52
N VAL A 83 23.30 2.73 15.61
CA VAL A 83 22.10 2.31 16.34
C VAL A 83 20.86 2.41 15.47
N GLU A 84 20.74 3.47 14.69
CA GLU A 84 19.66 3.62 13.71
C GLU A 84 19.64 2.47 12.69
N TYR A 85 20.79 2.06 12.15
CA TYR A 85 20.87 0.89 11.27
C TYR A 85 20.52 -0.43 11.96
N ALA A 86 20.97 -0.63 13.21
CA ALA A 86 20.63 -1.83 13.97
C ALA A 86 19.12 -1.92 14.25
N ILE A 87 18.46 -0.80 14.55
CA ILE A 87 17.01 -0.72 14.76
C ILE A 87 16.25 -0.94 13.43
N LEU A 88 16.72 -0.37 12.32
CA LEU A 88 16.13 -0.58 11.00
C LEU A 88 16.26 -2.04 10.54
N TRP A 89 17.41 -2.66 10.77
CA TRP A 89 17.61 -4.08 10.53
C TRP A 89 16.68 -4.93 11.41
N LEU A 90 16.57 -4.64 12.70
CA LEU A 90 15.66 -5.36 13.62
C LEU A 90 14.20 -5.24 13.18
N SER A 91 13.74 -4.02 12.87
CA SER A 91 12.39 -3.76 12.32
C SER A 91 12.14 -4.55 11.04
N TYR A 92 13.11 -4.59 10.14
CA TYR A 92 13.04 -5.39 8.92
C TYR A 92 12.97 -6.89 9.25
N LYS A 93 13.86 -7.40 10.10
CA LYS A 93 14.01 -8.81 10.46
C LYS A 93 12.74 -9.38 11.09
N LEU A 94 12.18 -8.69 12.08
CA LEU A 94 10.94 -9.12 12.77
C LEU A 94 9.72 -9.14 11.83
N ASN A 95 9.73 -8.35 10.75
CA ASN A 95 8.63 -8.24 9.79
C ASN A 95 8.78 -9.14 8.54
N GLN A 96 9.81 -10.00 8.47
CA GLN A 96 9.98 -10.92 7.33
C GLN A 96 8.98 -12.10 7.36
N HIS A 97 8.48 -12.49 8.54
CA HIS A 97 7.65 -13.68 8.72
C HIS A 97 6.33 -13.38 9.43
N SER A 98 5.23 -13.97 8.96
CA SER A 98 3.87 -13.63 9.43
C SER A 98 3.57 -14.00 10.88
N LYS A 99 4.40 -14.84 11.50
CA LYS A 99 4.30 -15.22 12.92
C LYS A 99 4.81 -14.10 13.85
N HIS A 100 5.74 -13.29 13.35
CA HIS A 100 6.43 -12.22 14.08
C HIS A 100 6.09 -10.82 13.56
N SER A 101 5.45 -10.73 12.38
CA SER A 101 4.98 -9.47 11.81
C SER A 101 3.93 -8.83 12.72
N GLY A 102 4.21 -7.61 13.17
CA GLY A 102 3.37 -6.91 14.15
C GLY A 102 3.95 -6.87 15.56
N THR A 103 5.07 -7.56 15.84
CA THR A 103 5.84 -7.39 17.07
C THR A 103 6.22 -5.91 17.24
N ASN A 104 5.75 -5.30 18.33
CA ASN A 104 6.09 -3.94 18.71
C ASN A 104 7.56 -3.88 19.14
N LEU A 105 8.33 -2.93 18.61
CA LEU A 105 9.75 -2.80 18.89
C LEU A 105 10.04 -2.46 20.36
N ASN A 106 9.17 -1.68 21.02
CA ASN A 106 9.32 -1.41 22.44
C ASN A 106 9.08 -2.67 23.29
N ASP A 107 8.07 -3.48 22.94
CA ASP A 107 7.78 -4.73 23.65
C ASP A 107 8.90 -5.75 23.43
N PHE A 108 9.49 -5.80 22.22
CA PHE A 108 10.69 -6.58 21.93
C PHE A 108 11.89 -6.08 22.74
N TYR A 109 12.11 -4.78 22.78
CA TYR A 109 13.21 -4.15 23.51
C TYR A 109 13.19 -4.51 25.00
N THR A 110 12.07 -4.27 25.68
CA THR A 110 11.93 -4.58 27.11
C THR A 110 11.94 -6.08 27.40
N ASN A 111 11.50 -6.95 26.47
CA ASN A 111 11.50 -8.38 26.72
C ASN A 111 12.80 -9.11 26.35
N TYR A 112 13.58 -8.61 25.40
CA TYR A 112 14.74 -9.32 24.86
C TYR A 112 16.04 -8.50 24.83
N ILE A 113 16.00 -7.18 24.59
CA ILE A 113 17.21 -6.33 24.59
C ILE A 113 17.60 -5.96 26.03
N GLU A 114 16.67 -5.41 26.82
CA GLU A 114 16.94 -4.99 28.21
C GLU A 114 17.28 -6.15 29.16
N LYS A 115 16.85 -7.36 28.80
CA LYS A 115 17.10 -8.60 29.57
C LYS A 115 18.35 -9.37 29.11
N ASN A 116 19.03 -8.92 28.04
CA ASN A 116 20.32 -9.49 27.69
C ASN A 116 21.38 -8.99 28.69
N ASN A 117 22.22 -9.88 29.22
CA ASN A 117 23.33 -9.57 30.11
C ASN A 117 24.28 -8.52 29.49
N ASP A 118 24.50 -8.57 28.18
CA ASP A 118 25.34 -7.60 27.46
C ASP A 118 24.77 -6.18 27.43
N TYR A 119 23.49 -5.98 27.78
CA TYR A 119 22.86 -4.67 27.80
C TYR A 119 23.60 -3.63 28.66
N ASN A 120 24.20 -4.05 29.78
CA ASN A 120 24.98 -3.16 30.64
C ASN A 120 26.50 -3.30 30.47
N ASN A 121 26.97 -4.14 29.53
CA ASN A 121 28.39 -4.28 29.23
C ASN A 121 28.88 -3.08 28.41
N THR A 122 30.16 -2.73 28.59
CA THR A 122 30.86 -1.73 27.78
C THR A 122 31.10 -2.28 26.37
N ILE A 123 31.02 -1.41 25.35
CA ILE A 123 31.20 -1.82 23.95
C ILE A 123 32.66 -1.69 23.50
N ASN A 124 33.37 -0.70 24.03
CA ASN A 124 34.83 -0.61 23.94
C ASN A 124 35.42 -0.26 25.32
N ASP A 125 36.71 -0.51 25.49
CA ASP A 125 37.42 -0.23 26.75
C ASP A 125 37.80 1.27 26.90
N ASP A 126 37.80 2.03 25.80
CA ASP A 126 38.30 3.41 25.76
C ASP A 126 37.25 4.49 26.14
N ASP A 127 36.01 4.39 25.64
CA ASP A 127 34.96 5.40 25.88
C ASP A 127 34.08 5.10 27.10
N ASN A 128 34.22 3.91 27.73
CA ASN A 128 33.40 3.41 28.85
C ASN A 128 31.87 3.40 28.60
N MET A 129 31.41 3.53 27.36
CA MET A 129 29.98 3.53 27.05
C MET A 129 29.40 2.13 26.97
N THR A 130 28.21 1.96 27.54
CA THR A 130 27.45 0.71 27.52
C THR A 130 26.50 0.59 26.32
N TYR A 131 26.14 -0.65 25.95
CA TYR A 131 25.08 -0.91 24.96
C TYR A 131 23.78 -0.18 25.32
N LYS A 132 23.40 -0.19 26.60
CA LYS A 132 22.28 0.56 27.14
C LYS A 132 22.34 2.05 26.79
N GLU A 133 23.43 2.74 27.10
CA GLU A 133 23.52 4.19 26.88
C GLU A 133 23.44 4.54 25.40
N ILE A 134 24.11 3.76 24.55
CA ILE A 134 24.17 4.02 23.11
C ILE A 134 22.82 3.69 22.44
N ILE A 135 22.18 2.56 22.76
CA ILE A 135 20.87 2.23 22.19
C ILE A 135 19.80 3.23 22.65
N ASN A 136 19.85 3.70 23.90
CA ASN A 136 18.89 4.69 24.41
C ASN A 136 19.00 6.07 23.74
N ARG A 137 20.10 6.41 23.05
CA ARG A 137 20.18 7.62 22.20
C ARG A 137 19.20 7.59 21.02
N LYS A 138 18.65 6.42 20.69
CA LYS A 138 17.63 6.21 19.66
C LYS A 138 16.38 5.49 20.20
N LYS A 139 16.06 5.69 21.48
CA LYS A 139 14.86 5.11 22.10
C LYS A 139 13.57 5.59 21.40
N ASP A 140 13.59 6.79 20.84
CA ASP A 140 12.54 7.38 20.01
C ASP A 140 12.24 6.61 18.71
N LEU A 141 13.23 5.90 18.14
CA LEU A 141 13.02 4.97 17.03
C LEU A 141 12.41 3.63 17.51
N ILE A 142 12.77 3.17 18.70
CA ILE A 142 12.26 1.93 19.34
C ILE A 142 10.80 2.11 19.78
N ASP A 143 10.46 3.30 20.28
CA ASP A 143 9.10 3.69 20.69
C ASP A 143 8.19 4.03 19.51
N MET A 144 8.72 4.04 18.28
CA MET A 144 7.92 4.29 17.09
C MET A 144 6.86 3.19 16.90
N ASN A 145 5.62 3.60 16.65
CA ASN A 145 4.53 2.66 16.37
C ASN A 145 4.93 1.68 15.25
N ILE A 146 4.67 0.38 15.44
CA ILE A 146 5.07 -0.66 14.48
C ILE A 146 4.52 -0.40 13.07
N ASN A 147 3.33 0.18 12.92
CA ASN A 147 2.75 0.54 11.62
C ASN A 147 3.42 1.75 10.96
N GLU A 148 4.15 2.58 11.71
CA GLU A 148 4.95 3.69 11.18
C GLU A 148 6.35 3.21 10.78
N ILE A 149 7.08 2.50 11.65
CA ILE A 149 8.45 2.07 11.34
C ILE A 149 8.51 0.98 10.26
N SER A 150 7.52 0.08 10.24
CA SER A 150 7.39 -0.97 9.21
C SER A 150 7.30 -0.44 7.77
N LYS A 151 6.89 0.83 7.57
CA LYS A 151 6.84 1.48 6.25
C LYS A 151 8.23 1.60 5.63
N PHE A 152 9.27 1.73 6.46
CA PHE A 152 10.66 1.84 6.02
C PHE A 152 11.30 0.48 5.66
N ASN A 153 10.71 -0.63 6.09
CA ASN A 153 11.29 -1.97 5.85
C ASN A 153 11.43 -2.30 4.36
N ARG A 154 10.51 -1.83 3.50
CA ARG A 154 10.62 -2.03 2.04
C ARG A 154 11.74 -1.19 1.40
N PRO A 155 11.81 0.15 1.55
CA PRO A 155 12.93 0.93 1.00
C PRO A 155 14.29 0.57 1.63
N PHE A 156 14.34 0.22 2.93
CA PHE A 156 15.54 -0.31 3.56
C PHE A 156 16.00 -1.62 2.90
N ASN A 157 15.10 -2.59 2.69
CA ASN A 157 15.43 -3.81 1.95
C ASN A 157 15.87 -3.52 0.50
N ILE A 158 15.28 -2.52 -0.16
CA ILE A 158 15.72 -2.14 -1.52
C ILE A 158 17.17 -1.64 -1.51
N LEU A 159 17.55 -0.74 -0.58
CA LEU A 159 18.94 -0.30 -0.44
C LEU A 159 19.88 -1.46 -0.09
N PHE A 160 19.50 -2.28 0.90
CA PHE A 160 20.20 -3.51 1.28
C PHE A 160 20.50 -4.42 0.08
N GLN A 161 19.51 -4.68 -0.78
CA GLN A 161 19.69 -5.46 -2.01
C GLN A 161 20.62 -4.76 -3.02
N MET A 162 20.50 -3.44 -3.20
CA MET A 162 21.34 -2.72 -4.16
C MET A 162 22.80 -2.60 -3.71
N TYR A 163 23.05 -2.39 -2.41
CA TYR A 163 24.39 -2.42 -1.82
C TYR A 163 24.99 -3.83 -1.88
N TYR A 164 24.21 -4.88 -1.62
CA TYR A 164 24.66 -6.26 -1.81
C TYR A 164 25.05 -6.54 -3.27
N ASN A 165 24.20 -6.20 -4.25
CA ASN A 165 24.52 -6.35 -5.68
C ASN A 165 25.72 -5.50 -6.13
N TYR A 166 26.18 -4.52 -5.34
CA TYR A 166 27.40 -3.75 -5.59
C TYR A 166 28.68 -4.49 -5.15
N HIS A 167 28.59 -5.45 -4.23
CA HIS A 167 29.75 -6.19 -3.71
C HIS A 167 30.07 -7.47 -4.48
N VAL A 168 29.08 -8.12 -5.10
CA VAL A 168 29.18 -9.52 -5.57
C VAL A 168 29.60 -9.64 -7.05
N GLU A 169 30.11 -8.57 -7.65
CA GLU A 169 30.59 -8.45 -9.05
C GLU A 169 29.54 -8.73 -10.16
N ASP A 170 28.44 -9.40 -9.86
CA ASP A 170 27.30 -9.70 -10.74
C ASP A 170 26.37 -8.47 -10.97
N TRP A 171 27.00 -7.31 -11.24
CA TRP A 171 26.33 -6.03 -11.36
C TRP A 171 25.49 -5.95 -12.64
N ASN A 172 24.19 -6.23 -12.50
CA ASN A 172 23.22 -6.07 -13.58
C ASN A 172 22.56 -4.69 -13.52
N TYR A 173 22.82 -3.84 -14.52
CA TYR A 173 22.27 -2.49 -14.59
C TYR A 173 20.73 -2.46 -14.58
N ASP A 174 20.05 -3.28 -15.37
CA ASP A 174 18.58 -3.28 -15.46
C ASP A 174 17.94 -3.70 -14.12
N LYS A 175 18.53 -4.67 -13.42
CA LYS A 175 18.12 -5.11 -12.07
C LYS A 175 18.25 -3.96 -11.07
N ASN A 176 19.42 -3.33 -11.01
CA ASN A 176 19.70 -2.24 -10.06
C ASN A 176 18.94 -0.95 -10.40
N LEU A 177 18.70 -0.65 -11.68
CA LEU A 177 17.83 0.45 -12.11
C LEU A 177 16.35 0.20 -11.74
N GLY A 178 15.91 -1.07 -11.76
CA GLY A 178 14.59 -1.47 -11.27
C GLY A 178 14.43 -1.27 -9.77
N TYR A 179 15.46 -1.63 -8.99
CA TYR A 179 15.51 -1.32 -7.56
C TYR A 179 15.56 0.19 -7.30
N ALA A 180 16.42 0.96 -7.99
CA ALA A 180 16.54 2.40 -7.81
C ALA A 180 15.21 3.14 -8.06
N LYS A 181 14.43 2.69 -9.07
CA LYS A 181 13.07 3.20 -9.33
C LYS A 181 12.09 2.82 -8.23
N SER A 182 12.12 1.58 -7.78
CA SER A 182 11.30 1.12 -6.65
C SER A 182 11.63 1.89 -5.36
N PHE A 183 12.90 2.22 -5.12
CA PHE A 183 13.31 3.04 -3.98
C PHE A 183 12.77 4.45 -4.10
N ALA A 184 13.00 5.12 -5.24
CA ALA A 184 12.56 6.49 -5.45
C ALA A 184 11.03 6.63 -5.34
N GLU A 185 10.26 5.68 -5.89
CA GLU A 185 8.80 5.63 -5.77
C GLU A 185 8.35 5.53 -4.30
N GLU A 186 8.87 4.57 -3.52
CA GLU A 186 8.55 4.42 -2.10
C GLU A 186 9.04 5.63 -1.26
N PHE A 187 10.19 6.20 -1.62
CA PHE A 187 10.77 7.35 -0.94
C PHE A 187 9.89 8.60 -1.08
N GLU A 188 9.39 8.90 -2.30
CA GLU A 188 8.48 10.03 -2.50
C GLU A 188 7.17 9.87 -1.72
N GLU A 189 6.61 8.66 -1.64
CA GLU A 189 5.45 8.39 -0.80
C GLU A 189 5.73 8.73 0.67
N LEU A 190 6.85 8.22 1.22
CA LEU A 190 7.26 8.50 2.59
C LEU A 190 7.58 9.97 2.85
N ASN A 191 8.15 10.66 1.85
CA ASN A 191 8.50 12.09 1.89
C ASN A 191 7.31 13.03 1.64
N GLU A 192 6.19 12.52 1.13
CA GLU A 192 4.90 13.23 1.21
C GLU A 192 4.28 13.10 2.62
N TYR A 193 4.43 11.97 3.31
CA TYR A 193 3.96 11.76 4.68
C TYR A 193 4.81 12.48 5.76
N SER A 194 6.07 12.82 5.47
CA SER A 194 6.96 13.58 6.37
C SER A 194 6.62 15.07 6.46
N LYS A 195 5.82 15.60 5.52
CA LYS A 195 5.40 17.01 5.51
C LYS A 195 4.62 17.30 6.80
N ASN A 196 5.15 18.22 7.61
CA ASN A 196 4.72 18.55 8.99
C ASN A 196 5.17 17.59 10.12
N ARG A 197 6.21 16.77 9.91
CA ARG A 197 6.81 15.89 10.94
C ARG A 197 8.30 16.19 11.18
N GLU A 198 8.69 17.46 11.12
CA GLU A 198 10.10 17.86 11.28
C GLU A 198 10.69 17.43 12.64
N GLY A 199 11.96 17.03 12.65
CA GLY A 199 12.65 16.56 13.86
C GLY A 199 12.08 15.27 14.46
N SER A 200 11.10 14.63 13.80
CA SER A 200 10.55 13.36 14.26
C SER A 200 11.48 12.19 13.95
N PRO A 201 11.35 11.07 14.69
CA PRO A 201 12.11 9.85 14.40
C PRO A 201 11.80 9.30 12.99
N TYR A 202 10.59 9.57 12.48
CA TYR A 202 10.19 9.26 11.10
C TYR A 202 10.98 10.05 10.06
N THR A 203 11.18 11.36 10.25
CA THR A 203 12.02 12.19 9.35
C THR A 203 13.50 11.82 9.44
N GLN A 204 13.97 11.35 10.59
CA GLN A 204 15.36 10.90 10.75
C GLN A 204 15.65 9.67 9.89
N ILE A 205 14.84 8.60 10.03
CA ILE A 205 14.96 7.39 9.18
C ILE A 205 14.88 7.76 7.70
N LEU A 206 13.92 8.60 7.32
CA LEU A 206 13.76 9.03 5.93
C LEU A 206 15.02 9.75 5.42
N SER A 207 15.64 10.62 6.23
CA SER A 207 16.90 11.28 5.90
C SER A 207 18.06 10.29 5.75
N THR A 208 18.17 9.29 6.62
CA THR A 208 19.20 8.24 6.49
C THR A 208 19.05 7.46 5.19
N LEU A 209 17.84 6.98 4.86
CA LEU A 209 17.59 6.27 3.60
C LEU A 209 17.82 7.18 2.38
N SER A 210 17.49 8.48 2.46
CA SER A 210 17.78 9.48 1.41
C SER A 210 19.28 9.56 1.13
N ASN A 211 20.06 9.79 2.19
CA ASN A 211 21.51 9.98 2.10
C ASN A 211 22.21 8.71 1.59
N ASP A 212 21.75 7.54 2.01
CA ASP A 212 22.30 6.26 1.56
C ASP A 212 22.00 6.01 0.08
N TYR A 213 20.78 6.31 -0.38
CA TYR A 213 20.45 6.24 -1.81
C TYR A 213 21.31 7.19 -2.65
N ASP A 214 21.47 8.44 -2.21
CA ASP A 214 22.31 9.42 -2.93
C ASP A 214 23.78 9.01 -2.93
N ASN A 215 24.32 8.49 -1.82
CA ASN A 215 25.67 7.92 -1.74
C ASN A 215 25.86 6.76 -2.74
N LEU A 216 24.91 5.84 -2.80
CA LEU A 216 24.93 4.71 -3.71
C LEU A 216 24.84 5.16 -5.17
N LYS A 217 23.92 6.08 -5.47
CA LYS A 217 23.75 6.69 -6.80
C LYS A 217 25.02 7.39 -7.28
N ASN A 218 25.68 8.16 -6.41
CA ASN A 218 26.92 8.86 -6.74
C ASN A 218 28.04 7.85 -7.11
N LYS A 219 28.22 6.77 -6.33
CA LYS A 219 29.18 5.70 -6.66
C LYS A 219 28.91 5.01 -7.99
N TYR A 220 27.64 4.85 -8.37
CA TYR A 220 27.29 4.31 -9.69
C TYR A 220 27.44 5.33 -10.84
N SER A 221 27.39 6.63 -10.56
CA SER A 221 27.54 7.68 -11.58
C SER A 221 28.98 7.79 -12.12
N GLU A 222 29.98 7.41 -11.31
CA GLU A 222 31.38 7.29 -11.76
C GLU A 222 31.58 6.19 -12.83
N ASN A 223 30.67 5.21 -12.89
CA ASN A 223 30.68 4.10 -13.87
C ASN A 223 29.74 4.34 -15.07
N ILE A 224 29.67 5.60 -15.55
CA ILE A 224 29.31 6.12 -16.90
C ILE A 224 27.95 5.72 -17.54
N SER A 225 27.26 4.65 -17.15
CA SER A 225 26.00 4.20 -17.80
C SER A 225 24.72 4.38 -16.96
N CYS A 226 24.84 4.87 -15.72
CA CYS A 226 23.77 4.75 -14.72
C CYS A 226 22.98 6.04 -14.48
N ASN A 227 21.82 6.18 -15.12
CA ASN A 227 20.88 7.25 -14.78
C ASN A 227 19.83 6.76 -13.78
N PHE A 228 20.24 6.61 -12.52
CA PHE A 228 19.32 6.33 -11.41
C PHE A 228 18.44 7.56 -11.12
N PRO A 229 17.13 7.36 -10.83
CA PRO A 229 16.22 8.47 -10.51
C PRO A 229 16.78 9.41 -9.45
N SER A 230 16.46 10.69 -9.54
CA SER A 230 16.62 11.60 -8.40
C SER A 230 15.42 11.46 -7.48
N ILE A 231 15.68 11.54 -6.18
CA ILE A 231 14.66 11.69 -5.15
C ILE A 231 14.55 13.17 -4.76
N SER A 232 13.37 13.58 -4.30
CA SER A 232 13.16 14.88 -3.68
C SER A 232 14.00 15.00 -2.42
N LYS A 233 14.45 16.21 -2.07
CA LYS A 233 15.02 16.44 -0.74
C LYS A 233 13.98 16.15 0.34
N VAL A 234 14.41 15.63 1.49
CA VAL A 234 13.51 15.45 2.64
C VAL A 234 12.86 16.79 2.99
N ASN A 235 11.53 16.80 3.06
CA ASN A 235 10.74 18.01 3.31
C ASN A 235 10.85 18.45 4.77
N LEU A 236 11.96 19.13 5.10
CA LEU A 236 12.12 19.92 6.33
C LEU A 236 11.43 21.29 6.09
N PRO A 237 10.30 21.59 6.74
CA PRO A 237 9.62 22.87 6.56
C PRO A 237 10.47 24.03 7.07
N LYS A 238 11.00 24.84 6.16
CA LYS A 238 11.54 26.15 6.52
C LYS A 238 10.41 27.03 7.08
N SER A 239 10.74 27.81 8.11
CA SER A 239 9.80 28.69 8.80
C SER A 239 9.12 29.71 7.88
N SER A 240 7.80 29.53 7.70
CA SER A 240 6.72 30.50 7.39
C SER A 240 6.87 31.56 6.27
N VAL A 241 5.70 31.91 5.69
CA VAL A 241 5.40 33.03 4.75
C VAL A 241 5.72 32.67 3.29
N GLU A 242 4.84 32.78 2.28
CA GLU A 242 3.70 33.71 2.05
C GLU A 242 2.51 33.13 1.23
N ASN A 243 1.52 33.99 0.90
CA ASN A 243 0.16 33.74 0.40
C ASN A 243 -0.02 33.04 -0.99
N TYR A 244 -1.21 32.45 -1.20
CA TYR A 244 -1.77 32.10 -2.52
C TYR A 244 -3.00 32.96 -2.87
N GLY A 245 -3.07 33.43 -4.12
CA GLY A 245 -4.23 34.12 -4.69
C GLY A 245 -5.12 33.20 -5.55
N LYS A 246 -6.42 33.54 -5.65
CA LYS A 246 -7.42 32.84 -6.48
C LYS A 246 -7.40 33.28 -7.95
N VAL A 247 -7.79 32.37 -8.84
CA VAL A 247 -8.61 32.67 -10.05
C VAL A 247 -9.61 31.52 -10.26
N ASP A 248 -10.85 31.86 -10.62
CA ASP A 248 -11.92 30.95 -11.09
C ASP A 248 -12.26 31.32 -12.55
N GLU A 249 -12.55 30.35 -13.44
CA GLU A 249 -13.39 30.59 -14.63
C GLU A 249 -14.01 29.32 -15.27
N GLN A 250 -15.02 29.51 -16.12
CA GLN A 250 -16.07 28.54 -16.50
C GLN A 250 -16.54 28.76 -17.96
N ILE A 251 -17.11 27.82 -18.73
CA ILE A 251 -17.40 26.37 -18.55
C ILE A 251 -17.57 25.72 -19.94
N LEU A 252 -17.39 24.40 -20.08
CA LEU A 252 -18.12 23.63 -21.12
C LEU A 252 -18.37 22.17 -20.70
N GLY A 253 -19.64 21.77 -20.61
CA GLY A 253 -20.08 20.36 -20.61
C GLY A 253 -19.64 19.46 -19.44
N GLN A 254 -19.23 19.99 -18.29
CA GLN A 254 -18.80 19.16 -17.15
C GLN A 254 -19.98 18.51 -16.41
N SER A 255 -19.80 17.25 -16.00
CA SER A 255 -20.67 16.58 -15.02
C SER A 255 -20.69 17.36 -13.71
N SER A 256 -21.86 17.54 -13.10
CA SER A 256 -22.07 18.34 -11.88
C SER A 256 -21.38 17.80 -10.62
N TYR A 257 -20.84 16.58 -10.65
CA TYR A 257 -20.23 15.91 -9.52
C TYR A 257 -18.72 15.68 -9.69
N SER A 258 -17.99 15.64 -8.57
CA SER A 258 -16.61 15.16 -8.53
C SER A 258 -16.56 13.72 -8.00
N ILE A 259 -16.05 12.79 -8.79
CA ILE A 259 -15.77 11.40 -8.34
C ILE A 259 -14.66 11.37 -7.26
N GLU A 260 -13.87 12.44 -7.12
CA GLU A 260 -12.96 12.62 -5.98
C GLU A 260 -13.73 12.75 -4.65
N ASP A 261 -14.88 13.41 -4.63
CA ASP A 261 -15.71 13.49 -3.43
C ASP A 261 -16.36 12.14 -3.12
N VAL A 262 -16.72 11.37 -4.17
CA VAL A 262 -17.14 9.96 -4.03
C VAL A 262 -16.02 9.16 -3.35
N TYR A 263 -14.79 9.24 -3.86
CA TYR A 263 -13.63 8.56 -3.27
C TYR A 263 -13.35 9.02 -1.84
N THR A 264 -13.44 10.32 -1.56
CA THR A 264 -13.20 10.87 -0.22
C THR A 264 -14.22 10.35 0.79
N VAL A 265 -15.48 10.23 0.39
CA VAL A 265 -16.52 9.58 1.21
C VAL A 265 -16.24 8.09 1.40
N PHE A 266 -15.91 7.35 0.33
CA PHE A 266 -15.53 5.94 0.42
C PHE A 266 -14.39 5.71 1.44
N ASN A 267 -13.37 6.58 1.41
CA ASN A 267 -12.17 6.46 2.26
C ASN A 267 -12.45 6.73 3.72
N LYS A 268 -13.38 7.63 4.01
CA LYS A 268 -13.89 7.84 5.36
C LYS A 268 -14.58 6.56 5.83
N ILE A 269 -15.57 6.09 5.07
CA ILE A 269 -16.49 5.03 5.48
C ILE A 269 -15.85 3.64 5.53
N ASP A 270 -14.85 3.32 4.68
CA ASP A 270 -14.17 2.02 4.71
C ASP A 270 -13.45 1.74 6.05
N ARG A 271 -13.14 2.79 6.82
CA ARG A 271 -12.51 2.72 8.15
C ARG A 271 -13.49 2.70 9.32
N GLU A 272 -14.78 2.89 9.05
CA GLU A 272 -15.79 3.01 10.11
C GLU A 272 -16.35 1.66 10.58
N PHE A 273 -16.06 0.56 9.86
CA PHE A 273 -16.28 -0.81 10.31
C PHE A 273 -15.40 -1.79 9.53
N GLY A 274 -15.08 -2.93 10.15
CA GLY A 274 -14.19 -3.93 9.58
C GLY A 274 -14.03 -5.15 10.46
N VAL A 275 -13.01 -5.95 10.14
CA VAL A 275 -12.55 -7.07 10.95
C VAL A 275 -11.10 -6.79 11.36
N ASN A 276 -10.83 -6.86 12.66
CA ASN A 276 -9.52 -6.71 13.26
C ASN A 276 -8.60 -7.91 12.96
N ALA A 277 -7.31 -7.78 13.27
CA ALA A 277 -6.32 -8.84 13.02
C ALA A 277 -6.57 -10.13 13.81
N ASP A 278 -7.25 -10.05 14.95
CA ASP A 278 -7.70 -11.19 15.77
C ASP A 278 -9.00 -11.85 15.25
N GLY A 279 -9.60 -11.32 14.18
CA GLY A 279 -10.87 -11.78 13.63
C GLY A 279 -12.10 -11.17 14.30
N SER A 280 -11.95 -10.26 15.27
CA SER A 280 -13.09 -9.55 15.88
C SER A 280 -13.68 -8.52 14.91
N GLU A 281 -15.01 -8.47 14.86
CA GLU A 281 -15.75 -7.48 14.05
C GLU A 281 -15.91 -6.19 14.85
N PHE A 282 -15.70 -5.03 14.21
CA PHE A 282 -15.90 -3.72 14.83
C PHE A 282 -16.76 -2.80 13.94
N ALA A 283 -17.47 -1.87 14.58
CA ALA A 283 -18.12 -0.74 13.95
C ALA A 283 -18.03 0.50 14.85
N ASN A 284 -17.91 1.67 14.23
CA ASN A 284 -17.85 2.97 14.88
C ASN A 284 -19.23 3.59 15.02
N GLU A 285 -19.33 4.64 15.84
CA GLU A 285 -20.55 5.42 16.08
C GLU A 285 -21.26 5.89 14.79
N SER A 286 -20.48 6.27 13.77
CA SER A 286 -20.97 6.70 12.46
C SER A 286 -21.80 5.64 11.72
N ILE A 287 -21.46 4.36 11.89
CA ILE A 287 -22.18 3.19 11.36
C ILE A 287 -23.31 2.80 12.31
N HIS A 288 -23.06 2.84 13.61
CA HIS A 288 -24.05 2.55 14.66
C HIS A 288 -25.35 3.35 14.49
N GLN A 289 -25.28 4.62 14.08
CA GLN A 289 -26.45 5.45 13.76
C GLN A 289 -27.44 4.80 12.78
N TYR A 290 -26.97 3.94 11.86
CA TYR A 290 -27.76 3.32 10.79
C TYR A 290 -28.08 1.84 11.05
N CYS A 291 -27.67 1.30 12.20
CA CYS A 291 -27.93 -0.10 12.57
C CYS A 291 -29.42 -0.37 12.78
N PRO A 292 -29.91 -1.58 12.42
CA PRO A 292 -31.33 -1.90 12.49
C PRO A 292 -31.84 -2.02 13.93
N TYR A 293 -30.99 -2.39 14.89
CA TYR A 293 -31.37 -2.50 16.30
C TYR A 293 -31.30 -1.16 17.02
N ILE A 294 -32.48 -0.66 17.41
CA ILE A 294 -32.65 0.52 18.26
C ILE A 294 -32.85 0.02 19.69
N ASN A 295 -31.90 0.31 20.58
CA ASN A 295 -32.07 0.06 22.01
C ASN A 295 -32.71 1.29 22.67
N PRO A 296 -33.86 1.19 23.35
CA PRO A 296 -34.46 2.33 24.06
C PRO A 296 -33.60 2.90 25.19
N THR A 297 -32.58 2.17 25.66
CA THR A 297 -31.74 2.52 26.82
C THR A 297 -30.24 2.58 26.52
N ALA A 298 -29.82 2.43 25.26
CA ALA A 298 -28.42 2.52 24.84
C ALA A 298 -28.32 3.08 23.41
N SER A 299 -27.11 3.33 22.91
CA SER A 299 -26.92 3.68 21.49
C SER A 299 -27.38 2.55 20.57
N ASN A 300 -27.85 2.89 19.37
CA ASN A 300 -28.02 1.94 18.27
C ASN A 300 -26.72 1.13 18.08
N TYR A 301 -26.82 -0.14 17.69
CA TYR A 301 -25.64 -1.00 17.49
C TYR A 301 -25.93 -2.12 16.50
N CYS A 302 -24.88 -2.63 15.85
CA CYS A 302 -24.94 -3.74 14.90
C CYS A 302 -24.46 -5.01 15.60
N LEU A 303 -25.17 -6.13 15.42
CA LEU A 303 -24.79 -7.41 16.05
C LEU A 303 -23.68 -8.15 15.31
N ASP A 304 -23.49 -7.86 14.02
CA ASP A 304 -22.62 -8.60 13.11
C ASP A 304 -22.13 -7.71 11.95
N TYR A 305 -21.13 -8.20 11.22
CA TYR A 305 -20.55 -7.55 10.04
C TYR A 305 -21.57 -7.24 8.94
N PHE A 306 -22.61 -8.07 8.76
CA PHE A 306 -23.59 -7.86 7.70
C PHE A 306 -24.53 -6.70 8.03
N GLN A 307 -24.92 -6.55 9.28
CA GLN A 307 -25.62 -5.37 9.78
C GLN A 307 -24.75 -4.12 9.65
N SER A 308 -23.46 -4.19 9.98
CA SER A 308 -22.51 -3.09 9.81
C SER A 308 -22.32 -2.70 8.34
N ALA A 309 -22.23 -3.69 7.43
CA ALA A 309 -22.14 -3.47 5.99
C ALA A 309 -23.42 -2.86 5.41
N SER A 310 -24.60 -3.32 5.84
CA SER A 310 -25.89 -2.73 5.50
C SER A 310 -25.98 -1.28 5.96
N SER A 311 -25.67 -1.02 7.22
CA SER A 311 -25.64 0.31 7.83
C SER A 311 -24.67 1.26 7.11
N GLY A 312 -23.52 0.73 6.69
CA GLY A 312 -22.55 1.45 5.88
C GLY A 312 -23.03 1.83 4.47
N VAL A 313 -23.92 1.04 3.84
CA VAL A 313 -24.58 1.43 2.58
C VAL A 313 -25.47 2.67 2.79
N PHE A 314 -26.27 2.69 3.86
CA PHE A 314 -27.09 3.85 4.18
C PHE A 314 -26.23 5.08 4.51
N HIS A 315 -25.22 4.93 5.37
CA HIS A 315 -24.27 6.01 5.69
C HIS A 315 -23.55 6.56 4.45
N LEU A 316 -23.16 5.68 3.52
CA LEU A 316 -22.54 6.04 2.25
C LEU A 316 -23.48 6.86 1.37
N LEU A 317 -24.72 6.40 1.19
CA LEU A 317 -25.72 7.12 0.39
C LEU A 317 -26.01 8.52 0.95
N THR A 318 -26.11 8.69 2.28
CA THR A 318 -26.26 10.01 2.91
C THR A 318 -25.10 10.95 2.55
N ASN A 319 -23.86 10.54 2.83
CA ASN A 319 -22.67 11.36 2.62
C ASN A 319 -22.46 11.73 1.13
N LEU A 320 -22.83 10.84 0.20
CA LEU A 320 -22.74 11.12 -1.25
C LEU A 320 -23.88 12.04 -1.73
N LYS A 321 -25.11 11.85 -1.25
CA LYS A 321 -26.28 12.68 -1.57
C LYS A 321 -26.12 14.12 -1.05
N ASP A 322 -25.37 14.29 0.05
CA ASP A 322 -25.06 15.60 0.62
C ASP A 322 -24.11 16.45 -0.22
N LYS A 323 -23.11 15.83 -0.86
CA LYS A 323 -21.97 16.59 -1.40
C LYS A 323 -22.04 16.85 -2.91
N ASN A 324 -22.66 15.97 -3.69
CA ASN A 324 -22.19 15.77 -5.05
C ASN A 324 -23.19 16.07 -6.18
N GLY A 325 -24.48 16.26 -5.94
CA GLY A 325 -25.45 16.41 -7.04
C GLY A 325 -25.50 15.22 -8.00
N LEU A 326 -25.07 14.04 -7.53
CA LEU A 326 -25.14 12.77 -8.26
C LEU A 326 -26.60 12.36 -8.48
N GLU A 327 -26.89 11.86 -9.67
CA GLU A 327 -28.13 11.16 -9.97
C GLU A 327 -28.26 9.90 -9.12
N ASP A 328 -29.48 9.59 -8.67
CA ASP A 328 -29.78 8.43 -7.83
C ASP A 328 -29.31 7.11 -8.48
N ASP A 329 -29.38 7.03 -9.80
CA ASP A 329 -28.81 5.94 -10.60
C ASP A 329 -27.32 5.68 -10.31
N LYS A 330 -26.48 6.72 -10.33
CA LYS A 330 -25.04 6.60 -10.07
C LYS A 330 -24.72 6.41 -8.59
N LEU A 331 -25.52 7.01 -7.70
CA LEU A 331 -25.42 6.75 -6.26
C LEU A 331 -25.60 5.26 -5.94
N ALA A 332 -26.60 4.62 -6.57
CA ALA A 332 -26.84 3.20 -6.42
C ALA A 332 -25.71 2.34 -7.00
N GLU A 333 -25.20 2.66 -8.20
CA GLU A 333 -24.04 1.95 -8.80
C GLU A 333 -22.82 1.96 -7.88
N TYR A 334 -22.43 3.13 -7.35
CA TYR A 334 -21.29 3.24 -6.43
C TYR A 334 -21.52 2.56 -5.09
N ALA A 335 -22.71 2.66 -4.50
CA ALA A 335 -23.02 2.02 -3.22
C ALA A 335 -22.98 0.49 -3.32
N ILE A 336 -23.49 -0.08 -4.42
CA ILE A 336 -23.46 -1.53 -4.69
C ILE A 336 -22.02 -2.00 -4.95
N LEU A 337 -21.24 -1.22 -5.71
CA LEU A 337 -19.84 -1.52 -5.97
C LEU A 337 -19.02 -1.57 -4.67
N TRP A 338 -19.17 -0.54 -3.82
CA TRP A 338 -18.54 -0.49 -2.49
C TRP A 338 -18.95 -1.67 -1.58
N LEU A 339 -20.24 -2.01 -1.55
CA LEU A 339 -20.74 -3.16 -0.80
C LEU A 339 -20.10 -4.48 -1.28
N SER A 340 -20.02 -4.67 -2.61
CA SER A 340 -19.38 -5.83 -3.23
C SER A 340 -17.89 -5.93 -2.85
N TYR A 341 -17.22 -4.80 -2.63
CA TYR A 341 -15.86 -4.74 -2.14
C TYR A 341 -15.79 -5.15 -0.66
N LYS A 342 -16.55 -4.50 0.24
CA LYS A 342 -16.55 -4.82 1.70
C LYS A 342 -16.77 -6.32 1.94
N LEU A 343 -17.85 -6.89 1.38
CA LEU A 343 -18.21 -8.30 1.56
C LEU A 343 -17.15 -9.30 1.04
N ASN A 344 -16.29 -8.89 0.11
CA ASN A 344 -15.20 -9.72 -0.42
C ASN A 344 -13.84 -9.52 0.27
N GLN A 345 -13.69 -8.56 1.21
CA GLN A 345 -12.41 -8.32 1.89
C GLN A 345 -11.97 -9.46 2.82
N HIS A 346 -12.93 -10.22 3.36
CA HIS A 346 -12.67 -11.19 4.44
C HIS A 346 -13.23 -12.56 4.08
N SER A 347 -12.41 -13.60 4.28
CA SER A 347 -12.73 -15.00 3.99
C SER A 347 -14.09 -15.45 4.52
N LYS A 348 -14.39 -15.10 5.77
CA LYS A 348 -15.63 -15.41 6.51
C LYS A 348 -16.91 -14.90 5.84
N HIS A 349 -16.82 -13.80 5.08
CA HIS A 349 -17.96 -13.15 4.42
C HIS A 349 -17.91 -13.28 2.89
N SER A 350 -16.75 -13.65 2.33
CA SER A 350 -16.57 -13.90 0.91
C SER A 350 -17.49 -15.03 0.41
N GLY A 351 -18.07 -14.85 -0.78
CA GLY A 351 -19.08 -15.78 -1.31
C GLY A 351 -20.53 -15.50 -0.86
N THR A 352 -20.76 -14.45 -0.04
CA THR A 352 -22.11 -13.92 0.22
C THR A 352 -22.82 -13.58 -1.11
N LYS A 353 -24.02 -14.10 -1.33
CA LYS A 353 -24.83 -13.70 -2.50
C LYS A 353 -25.44 -12.32 -2.24
N LEU A 354 -25.24 -11.38 -3.17
CA LEU A 354 -25.73 -10.01 -3.01
C LEU A 354 -27.25 -9.93 -2.90
N ASN A 355 -28.02 -10.78 -3.60
CA ASN A 355 -29.47 -10.81 -3.48
C ASN A 355 -29.93 -11.26 -2.08
N ASP A 356 -29.34 -12.34 -1.57
CA ASP A 356 -29.63 -12.87 -0.23
C ASP A 356 -29.26 -11.81 0.83
N PHE A 357 -28.12 -11.13 0.68
CA PHE A 357 -27.70 -10.03 1.54
C PHE A 357 -28.65 -8.83 1.49
N TYR A 358 -29.04 -8.42 0.28
CA TYR A 358 -29.93 -7.29 0.07
C TYR A 358 -31.31 -7.55 0.69
N THR A 359 -31.88 -8.74 0.46
CA THR A 359 -33.17 -9.14 1.05
C THR A 359 -33.08 -9.20 2.58
N ASN A 360 -32.05 -9.86 3.12
CA ASN A 360 -31.95 -10.11 4.57
C ASN A 360 -31.50 -8.91 5.39
N HIS A 361 -30.64 -8.04 4.84
CA HIS A 361 -29.97 -6.96 5.58
C HIS A 361 -30.21 -5.55 5.03
N ILE A 362 -30.54 -5.36 3.74
CA ILE A 362 -30.86 -4.02 3.20
C ILE A 362 -32.35 -3.75 3.29
N GLU A 363 -33.21 -4.57 2.69
CA GLU A 363 -34.68 -4.37 2.70
C GLU A 363 -35.26 -4.40 4.12
N ASN A 364 -34.72 -5.26 4.99
CA ASN A 364 -35.12 -5.37 6.40
C ASN A 364 -34.52 -4.29 7.32
N ASN A 365 -33.64 -3.41 6.84
CA ASN A 365 -33.11 -2.34 7.70
C ASN A 365 -34.17 -1.24 7.87
N ASN A 366 -34.41 -0.82 9.11
CA ASN A 366 -35.31 0.28 9.49
C ASN A 366 -35.03 1.61 8.77
N TYR A 367 -33.86 1.79 8.15
CA TYR A 367 -33.52 2.96 7.32
C TYR A 367 -33.99 2.85 5.86
N TYR A 368 -34.26 1.65 5.34
CA TYR A 368 -34.53 1.43 3.90
C TYR A 368 -35.66 2.29 3.33
N ASN A 369 -36.78 2.40 4.05
CA ASN A 369 -37.94 3.21 3.64
C ASN A 369 -37.88 4.68 4.12
N LYS A 370 -36.80 5.12 4.80
CA LYS A 370 -36.65 6.52 5.24
C LYS A 370 -36.16 7.40 4.09
N ASN A 371 -36.57 8.67 4.10
CA ASN A 371 -36.01 9.70 3.23
C ASN A 371 -34.55 9.99 3.64
N ILE A 372 -33.67 10.24 2.67
CA ILE A 372 -32.28 10.65 2.95
C ILE A 372 -32.21 12.11 3.43
N LYS A 373 -33.16 12.93 2.97
CA LYS A 373 -33.39 14.33 3.36
C LYS A 373 -34.88 14.58 3.46
N ASP A 374 -35.28 15.59 4.23
CA ASP A 374 -36.68 16.01 4.30
C ASP A 374 -37.25 16.26 2.89
N ASN A 375 -38.35 15.56 2.56
CA ASN A 375 -39.01 15.55 1.25
C ASN A 375 -38.15 15.08 0.05
N GLY A 376 -36.99 14.44 0.26
CA GLY A 376 -36.17 13.84 -0.80
C GLY A 376 -36.43 12.35 -1.04
N SER A 377 -35.75 11.76 -2.03
CA SER A 377 -35.79 10.30 -2.31
C SER A 377 -35.53 9.46 -1.05
N THR A 378 -36.19 8.31 -0.93
CA THR A 378 -35.86 7.30 0.09
C THR A 378 -34.61 6.51 -0.30
N TYR A 379 -33.95 5.84 0.66
CA TYR A 379 -32.84 4.95 0.33
C TYR A 379 -33.29 3.82 -0.60
N LYS A 380 -34.51 3.31 -0.40
CA LYS A 380 -35.19 2.39 -1.31
C LYS A 380 -35.25 2.92 -2.74
N ASP A 381 -35.74 4.15 -2.94
CA ASP A 381 -35.87 4.74 -4.28
C ASP A 381 -34.53 4.83 -5.01
N ILE A 382 -33.44 5.05 -4.27
CA ILE A 382 -32.08 5.06 -4.82
C ILE A 382 -31.61 3.64 -5.12
N ILE A 383 -31.55 2.75 -4.12
CA ILE A 383 -30.96 1.41 -4.27
C ILE A 383 -31.73 0.59 -5.33
N ASP A 384 -33.05 0.73 -5.39
CA ASP A 384 -33.89 -0.04 -6.32
C ASP A 384 -33.65 0.31 -7.79
N LYS A 385 -33.17 1.52 -8.10
CA LYS A 385 -32.75 1.91 -9.46
C LYS A 385 -31.62 1.05 -10.02
N ARG A 386 -30.90 0.32 -9.17
CA ARG A 386 -29.89 -0.67 -9.54
C ARG A 386 -30.04 -2.01 -8.82
N LYS A 387 -31.28 -2.40 -8.49
CA LYS A 387 -31.60 -3.73 -7.91
C LYS A 387 -31.14 -4.89 -8.80
N ASP A 388 -31.05 -4.66 -10.11
CA ASP A 388 -30.45 -5.58 -11.07
C ASP A 388 -28.98 -5.91 -10.75
N LEU A 389 -28.17 -4.93 -10.32
CA LEU A 389 -26.81 -5.19 -9.82
C LEU A 389 -26.80 -5.92 -8.46
N MET A 390 -27.76 -5.67 -7.56
CA MET A 390 -27.88 -6.47 -6.31
C MET A 390 -28.19 -7.95 -6.60
N ASN A 391 -28.85 -8.26 -7.72
CA ASN A 391 -29.15 -9.63 -8.13
C ASN A 391 -27.96 -10.39 -8.75
N MET A 392 -26.79 -9.75 -8.86
CA MET A 392 -25.66 -10.28 -9.62
C MET A 392 -24.63 -11.03 -8.77
N ASN A 393 -23.76 -11.78 -9.47
CA ASN A 393 -22.71 -12.55 -8.83
C ASN A 393 -21.67 -11.60 -8.26
N ILE A 394 -21.43 -11.68 -6.95
CA ILE A 394 -20.49 -10.81 -6.24
C ILE A 394 -19.06 -10.89 -6.78
N ASN A 395 -18.66 -12.04 -7.34
CA ASN A 395 -17.34 -12.25 -7.96
C ASN A 395 -17.22 -11.60 -9.34
N GLU A 396 -18.35 -11.32 -9.99
CA GLU A 396 -18.40 -10.64 -11.30
C GLU A 396 -18.46 -9.13 -11.10
N ILE A 397 -19.22 -8.63 -10.12
CA ILE A 397 -19.18 -7.21 -9.73
C ILE A 397 -17.82 -6.83 -9.17
N SER A 398 -17.16 -7.70 -8.41
CA SER A 398 -15.85 -7.36 -7.82
C SER A 398 -14.73 -7.16 -8.85
N LYS A 399 -14.92 -7.63 -10.10
CA LYS A 399 -14.04 -7.29 -11.24
C LYS A 399 -13.97 -5.78 -11.50
N PHE A 400 -15.01 -5.02 -11.15
CA PHE A 400 -15.12 -3.57 -11.31
C PHE A 400 -14.45 -2.77 -10.18
N ASN A 401 -14.20 -3.39 -9.01
CA ASN A 401 -13.55 -2.72 -7.87
C ASN A 401 -12.14 -2.24 -8.22
N TYR A 402 -11.38 -3.05 -8.97
CA TYR A 402 -10.04 -2.67 -9.42
C TYR A 402 -10.07 -1.44 -10.34
N PRO A 403 -10.70 -1.41 -11.53
CA PRO A 403 -10.73 -0.22 -12.40
C PRO A 403 -11.29 1.03 -11.72
N PHE A 404 -12.33 0.89 -10.89
CA PHE A 404 -12.89 2.01 -10.12
C PHE A 404 -11.87 2.64 -9.17
N SER A 405 -11.05 1.84 -8.49
CA SER A 405 -9.99 2.39 -7.63
C SER A 405 -8.88 3.12 -8.41
N ILE A 406 -8.56 2.69 -9.64
CA ILE A 406 -7.59 3.39 -10.52
C ILE A 406 -8.07 4.79 -10.83
N LEU A 407 -9.34 4.89 -11.21
CA LEU A 407 -10.04 6.13 -11.49
C LEU A 407 -10.04 7.07 -10.26
N CYS A 408 -10.34 6.53 -9.08
CA CYS A 408 -10.26 7.26 -7.81
C CYS A 408 -8.84 7.78 -7.49
N SER A 409 -7.78 6.96 -7.66
CA SER A 409 -6.39 7.38 -7.48
C SER A 409 -5.98 8.47 -8.49
N LEU A 410 -6.40 8.36 -9.76
CA LEU A 410 -6.17 9.38 -10.80
C LEU A 410 -6.75 10.74 -10.39
N TYR A 411 -8.05 10.79 -10.03
CA TYR A 411 -8.71 12.03 -9.63
C TYR A 411 -8.09 12.69 -8.40
N LYS A 412 -7.79 11.91 -7.34
CA LYS A 412 -7.12 12.43 -6.15
C LYS A 412 -5.72 12.96 -6.47
N GLY A 413 -4.96 12.23 -7.29
CA GLY A 413 -3.58 12.58 -7.63
C GLY A 413 -3.49 13.92 -8.34
N ILE A 414 -4.27 14.09 -9.41
CA ILE A 414 -4.25 15.28 -10.26
C ILE A 414 -4.63 16.55 -9.50
N LYS A 415 -5.64 16.50 -8.60
CA LYS A 415 -6.02 17.68 -7.81
C LYS A 415 -5.01 18.04 -6.73
N LYS A 416 -4.40 17.05 -6.06
CA LYS A 416 -3.48 17.29 -4.93
C LYS A 416 -2.19 17.99 -5.38
N ASN A 417 -1.67 17.62 -6.54
CA ASN A 417 -0.30 17.94 -6.97
C ASN A 417 -0.24 18.86 -8.20
N GLY A 418 -1.39 19.27 -8.74
CA GLY A 418 -1.47 19.74 -10.12
C GLY A 418 -1.32 18.58 -11.12
N LEU A 419 -1.48 18.92 -12.39
CA LEU A 419 -1.47 17.96 -13.48
C LEU A 419 -0.03 17.56 -13.88
N ASP A 420 0.59 16.65 -13.13
CA ASP A 420 1.81 15.97 -13.60
C ASP A 420 1.45 14.79 -14.51
N CYS A 421 1.33 15.10 -15.80
CA CYS A 421 1.01 14.13 -16.83
C CYS A 421 1.97 12.93 -16.90
N THR A 422 3.24 13.11 -16.54
CA THR A 422 4.23 12.03 -16.58
C THR A 422 3.97 10.99 -15.48
N LYS A 423 3.54 11.44 -14.30
CA LYS A 423 3.15 10.60 -13.16
C LYS A 423 1.84 9.85 -13.42
N TYR A 424 0.84 10.51 -14.01
CA TYR A 424 -0.52 9.95 -14.15
C TYR A 424 -0.77 9.18 -15.46
N SER A 425 0.11 9.27 -16.45
CA SER A 425 0.03 8.46 -17.69
C SER A 425 0.07 6.95 -17.42
N ILE A 426 0.82 6.48 -16.41
CA ILE A 426 0.93 5.04 -16.11
C ILE A 426 -0.37 4.46 -15.53
N PRO A 427 -0.99 5.02 -14.47
CA PRO A 427 -2.30 4.60 -14.01
C PRO A 427 -3.40 4.75 -15.09
N ALA A 428 -3.36 5.82 -15.90
CA ALA A 428 -4.29 6.00 -17.02
C ALA A 428 -4.19 4.90 -18.08
N ASN A 429 -2.97 4.46 -18.41
CA ASN A 429 -2.74 3.29 -19.26
C ASN A 429 -3.23 1.99 -18.61
N ASN A 430 -2.98 1.79 -17.32
CA ASN A 430 -3.46 0.60 -16.60
C ASN A 430 -5.01 0.56 -16.53
N PHE A 431 -5.69 1.71 -16.42
CA PHE A 431 -7.15 1.79 -16.52
C PHE A 431 -7.62 1.31 -17.89
N ALA A 432 -7.07 1.84 -18.99
CA ALA A 432 -7.43 1.43 -20.35
C ALA A 432 -7.15 -0.08 -20.59
N ASP A 433 -6.02 -0.59 -20.10
CA ASP A 433 -5.64 -2.00 -20.15
C ASP A 433 -6.64 -2.92 -19.44
N VAL A 434 -7.22 -2.48 -18.31
CA VAL A 434 -8.22 -3.24 -17.53
C VAL A 434 -9.60 -3.10 -18.15
N PHE A 435 -9.95 -1.89 -18.56
CA PHE A 435 -11.18 -1.57 -19.25
C PHE A 435 -11.35 -2.45 -20.49
N GLU A 436 -10.35 -2.52 -21.38
CA GLU A 436 -10.45 -3.36 -22.58
C GLU A 436 -10.54 -4.85 -22.24
N LYS A 437 -9.96 -5.32 -21.13
CA LYS A 437 -10.16 -6.71 -20.67
C LYS A 437 -11.61 -6.97 -20.25
N LEU A 438 -12.23 -6.09 -19.47
CA LEU A 438 -13.65 -6.19 -19.10
C LEU A 438 -14.56 -6.05 -20.32
N ASN A 439 -14.21 -5.16 -21.25
CA ASN A 439 -14.92 -4.92 -22.50
C ASN A 439 -14.84 -6.12 -23.48
N ASN A 440 -13.93 -7.08 -23.24
CA ASN A 440 -13.82 -8.35 -23.97
C ASN A 440 -14.35 -9.56 -23.18
N ASP A 441 -14.72 -9.40 -21.91
CA ASP A 441 -15.21 -10.51 -21.09
C ASP A 441 -16.66 -10.84 -21.49
N SER A 442 -16.92 -12.09 -21.88
CA SER A 442 -18.22 -12.54 -22.35
C SER A 442 -19.31 -12.45 -21.28
N SER A 443 -18.96 -12.54 -19.99
CA SER A 443 -19.93 -12.36 -18.90
C SER A 443 -20.44 -10.92 -18.83
N ILE A 444 -19.55 -9.96 -19.14
CA ILE A 444 -19.83 -8.52 -19.20
C ILE A 444 -20.57 -8.18 -20.50
N ILE A 445 -20.05 -8.59 -21.66
CA ILE A 445 -20.68 -8.35 -22.98
C ILE A 445 -22.10 -8.90 -23.03
N GLY A 446 -22.37 -10.06 -22.43
CA GLY A 446 -23.71 -10.66 -22.39
C GLY A 446 -24.73 -9.91 -21.51
N ASN A 447 -24.28 -9.21 -20.48
CA ASN A 447 -25.13 -8.67 -19.42
C ASN A 447 -25.33 -7.15 -19.52
N ALA A 448 -26.59 -6.69 -19.57
CA ALA A 448 -26.91 -5.27 -19.75
C ALA A 448 -26.42 -4.36 -18.60
N SER A 449 -26.54 -4.81 -17.36
CA SER A 449 -26.20 -4.05 -16.17
C SER A 449 -24.69 -3.95 -15.97
N TYR A 450 -23.95 -5.03 -16.23
CA TYR A 450 -22.47 -4.98 -16.23
C TYR A 450 -21.96 -4.05 -17.34
N ARG A 451 -22.55 -4.05 -18.55
CA ARG A 451 -22.23 -3.07 -19.59
C ARG A 451 -22.55 -1.63 -19.13
N LYS A 452 -23.65 -1.42 -18.41
CA LYS A 452 -24.02 -0.10 -17.87
C LYS A 452 -23.01 0.39 -16.82
N LEU A 453 -22.63 -0.48 -15.88
CA LEU A 453 -21.57 -0.19 -14.89
C LEU A 453 -20.22 0.08 -15.56
N LEU A 454 -19.85 -0.68 -16.59
CA LEU A 454 -18.65 -0.44 -17.40
C LEU A 454 -18.71 0.91 -18.13
N SER A 455 -19.88 1.29 -18.64
CA SER A 455 -20.13 2.60 -19.26
C SER A 455 -19.93 3.72 -18.25
N THR A 456 -20.46 3.62 -17.03
CA THR A 456 -20.26 4.66 -16.00
C THR A 456 -18.79 4.88 -15.70
N LEU A 457 -18.00 3.81 -15.52
CA LEU A 457 -16.54 3.95 -15.32
C LEU A 457 -15.83 4.54 -16.55
N SER A 458 -16.30 4.22 -17.77
CA SER A 458 -15.81 4.83 -19.01
C SER A 458 -16.11 6.32 -19.07
N ASP A 459 -17.33 6.72 -18.69
CA ASP A 459 -17.79 8.10 -18.71
C ASP A 459 -17.01 8.93 -17.70
N ASP A 460 -16.78 8.41 -16.49
CA ASP A 460 -15.95 9.07 -15.47
C ASP A 460 -14.48 9.21 -15.92
N TYR A 461 -13.90 8.17 -16.56
CA TYR A 461 -12.54 8.27 -17.11
C TYR A 461 -12.46 9.28 -18.26
N ASN A 462 -13.48 9.33 -19.13
CA ASN A 462 -13.56 10.32 -20.18
C ASN A 462 -13.75 11.74 -19.61
N ASN A 463 -14.48 11.89 -18.50
CA ASN A 463 -14.60 13.17 -17.77
C ASN A 463 -13.27 13.58 -17.14
N LEU A 464 -12.47 12.64 -16.59
CA LEU A 464 -11.09 12.89 -16.16
C LEU A 464 -10.27 13.41 -17.34
N LYS A 465 -10.24 12.65 -18.44
CA LYS A 465 -9.48 12.98 -19.65
C LYS A 465 -9.92 14.31 -20.27
N ASN A 466 -11.20 14.66 -20.26
CA ASN A 466 -11.67 15.94 -20.80
C ASN A 466 -11.34 17.12 -19.89
N LYS A 467 -11.38 16.92 -18.56
CA LYS A 467 -11.04 17.97 -17.57
C LYS A 467 -9.53 18.22 -17.50
N TYR A 468 -8.71 17.22 -17.80
CA TYR A 468 -7.29 17.19 -17.48
C TYR A 468 -6.36 16.80 -18.64
N GLY A 469 -6.88 16.41 -19.81
CA GLY A 469 -6.11 15.96 -20.98
C GLY A 469 -6.08 16.92 -22.16
N ASN A 470 -6.51 18.18 -21.96
CA ASN A 470 -6.35 19.25 -22.95
C ASN A 470 -4.97 19.94 -22.85
N ASP A 471 -4.15 19.56 -21.86
CA ASP A 471 -2.73 19.88 -21.81
C ASP A 471 -1.98 18.88 -22.72
N GLU A 472 -1.22 19.38 -23.71
CA GLU A 472 -0.51 18.54 -24.70
C GLU A 472 0.48 17.55 -24.06
N SER A 473 0.82 17.72 -22.78
CA SER A 473 1.68 16.79 -22.04
C SER A 473 0.97 15.50 -21.56
N CYS A 474 -0.37 15.42 -21.59
CA CYS A 474 -1.16 14.29 -21.04
C CYS A 474 -1.66 13.29 -22.10
N ASP A 475 -0.80 12.33 -22.47
CA ASP A 475 -1.18 11.18 -23.33
C ASP A 475 -1.99 10.11 -22.56
N PHE A 476 -3.22 10.47 -22.14
CA PHE A 476 -4.18 9.53 -21.59
C PHE A 476 -4.85 8.73 -22.72
N PRO A 477 -4.79 7.39 -22.72
CA PRO A 477 -5.36 6.59 -23.79
C PRO A 477 -6.84 6.87 -24.08
N THR A 478 -7.24 6.72 -25.33
CA THR A 478 -8.66 6.69 -25.70
C THR A 478 -9.21 5.29 -25.48
N LEU A 479 -10.35 5.18 -24.80
CA LEU A 479 -11.03 3.92 -24.57
C LEU A 479 -11.78 3.45 -25.82
N SER A 480 -11.84 2.13 -26.04
CA SER A 480 -12.77 1.55 -27.01
C SER A 480 -14.22 1.81 -26.59
N PRO A 481 -15.17 1.92 -27.53
CA PRO A 481 -16.60 1.88 -27.19
C PRO A 481 -16.95 0.59 -26.41
N VAL A 482 -17.90 0.68 -25.47
CA VAL A 482 -18.40 -0.48 -24.73
C VAL A 482 -19.08 -1.46 -25.72
N LYS A 483 -18.59 -2.69 -25.78
CA LYS A 483 -19.08 -3.71 -26.72
C LYS A 483 -20.46 -4.19 -26.28
N THR A 484 -21.34 -4.33 -27.26
CA THR A 484 -22.70 -4.86 -27.07
C THR A 484 -22.83 -6.18 -27.82
N SER A 485 -23.65 -7.11 -27.31
CA SER A 485 -23.81 -8.43 -27.94
C SER A 485 -24.37 -8.38 -29.37
N LEU A 486 -24.93 -7.25 -29.81
CA LEU A 486 -25.39 -7.05 -31.19
C LEU A 486 -24.27 -6.77 -32.21
N SER A 487 -23.04 -6.44 -31.79
CA SER A 487 -21.94 -6.12 -32.72
C SER A 487 -21.19 -7.34 -33.26
N SER A 488 -21.75 -8.56 -33.18
CA SER A 488 -21.09 -9.77 -33.71
C SER A 488 -21.29 -9.98 -35.22
N SER A 489 -22.09 -9.14 -35.88
CA SER A 489 -22.18 -9.07 -37.33
C SER A 489 -21.36 -7.88 -37.88
N ILE A 490 -20.32 -8.21 -38.65
CA ILE A 490 -19.50 -7.32 -39.49
C ILE A 490 -18.34 -6.60 -38.74
N ALA A 491 -17.12 -6.75 -39.30
CA ALA A 491 -15.89 -5.99 -39.01
C ALA A 491 -15.06 -6.30 -37.72
N SER A 492 -14.54 -7.53 -37.57
CA SER A 492 -13.27 -7.77 -36.85
C SER A 492 -12.44 -8.94 -37.41
N LYS A 493 -12.18 -8.91 -38.73
CA LYS A 493 -11.28 -9.88 -39.39
C LYS A 493 -9.81 -9.51 -39.17
N LEU A 494 -9.30 -9.67 -37.94
CA LEU A 494 -7.86 -9.75 -37.58
C LEU A 494 -7.71 -10.02 -36.08
N ILE A 495 -7.57 -11.30 -35.70
CA ILE A 495 -7.11 -11.71 -34.35
C ILE A 495 -6.06 -12.81 -34.54
N PRO A 496 -4.78 -12.57 -34.23
CA PRO A 496 -3.82 -13.63 -33.91
C PRO A 496 -4.17 -14.15 -32.52
N GLY A 497 -4.53 -15.42 -32.43
CA GLY A 497 -5.08 -15.99 -31.19
C GLY A 497 -4.08 -16.02 -30.03
N LEU A 498 -4.58 -15.69 -28.84
CA LEU A 498 -4.07 -16.20 -27.56
C LEU A 498 -5.28 -16.46 -26.66
N SER A 499 -5.90 -17.61 -26.91
CA SER A 499 -7.02 -18.14 -26.12
C SER A 499 -6.60 -18.45 -24.69
N THR A 500 -7.54 -18.34 -23.76
CA THR A 500 -7.60 -19.07 -22.48
C THR A 500 -6.33 -19.09 -21.63
N PHE A 501 -6.18 -18.16 -20.67
CA PHE A 501 -5.70 -18.40 -19.28
C PHE A 501 -5.55 -17.05 -18.54
N ALA A 502 -6.44 -16.74 -17.57
CA ALA A 502 -6.16 -15.87 -16.39
C ALA A 502 -7.40 -15.56 -15.50
N ILE A 503 -8.26 -16.53 -15.18
CA ILE A 503 -9.38 -16.30 -14.22
C ILE A 503 -8.91 -16.28 -12.74
N PRO A 504 -7.94 -17.10 -12.28
CA PRO A 504 -7.48 -17.05 -10.88
C PRO A 504 -6.76 -15.75 -10.49
N ALA A 505 -6.18 -15.04 -11.46
CA ALA A 505 -5.31 -13.89 -11.20
C ALA A 505 -6.04 -12.67 -10.64
N PHE A 506 -7.33 -12.48 -10.97
CA PHE A 506 -8.11 -11.35 -10.46
C PHE A 506 -8.68 -11.63 -9.07
N LEU A 507 -9.13 -12.86 -8.79
CA LEU A 507 -9.62 -13.26 -7.47
C LEU A 507 -8.51 -13.15 -6.41
N GLY A 508 -7.30 -13.65 -6.69
CA GLY A 508 -6.16 -13.54 -5.77
C GLY A 508 -5.63 -12.11 -5.56
N ILE A 509 -6.07 -11.13 -6.37
CA ILE A 509 -5.73 -9.71 -6.20
C ILE A 509 -6.85 -8.99 -5.45
N ALA A 510 -8.13 -9.19 -5.80
CA ALA A 510 -9.24 -8.57 -5.09
C ALA A 510 -9.37 -9.06 -3.62
N TYR A 511 -9.10 -10.34 -3.38
CA TYR A 511 -9.24 -10.99 -2.06
C TYR A 511 -8.09 -10.72 -1.09
N LYS A 512 -6.95 -10.20 -1.55
CA LYS A 512 -5.76 -9.95 -0.73
C LYS A 512 -5.49 -8.47 -0.45
N TYR A 513 -6.23 -7.56 -1.10
CA TYR A 513 -5.94 -6.13 -1.06
C TYR A 513 -7.21 -5.29 -0.88
N SER A 514 -7.18 -4.45 0.15
CA SER A 514 -8.06 -3.28 0.27
C SER A 514 -8.00 -2.42 -1.00
N LEU A 515 -9.03 -1.61 -1.24
CA LEU A 515 -9.09 -0.56 -2.26
C LEU A 515 -7.87 0.39 -2.20
N PHE A 516 -7.17 0.42 -1.05
CA PHE A 516 -5.94 1.19 -0.80
C PHE A 516 -4.63 0.45 -1.12
N GLY A 517 -4.67 -0.81 -1.55
CA GLY A 517 -3.47 -1.55 -1.97
C GLY A 517 -3.04 -1.26 -3.41
N ILE A 518 -3.77 -0.42 -4.14
CA ILE A 518 -3.82 -0.46 -5.60
C ILE A 518 -2.75 0.41 -6.27
N ASP A 519 -2.24 1.43 -5.57
CA ASP A 519 -1.02 2.15 -5.97
C ASP A 519 0.19 1.19 -6.15
N LYS A 520 0.30 0.17 -5.27
CA LYS A 520 1.31 -0.90 -5.35
C LYS A 520 1.06 -1.91 -6.49
N VAL A 521 -0.13 -1.93 -7.09
CA VAL A 521 -0.46 -2.80 -8.23
C VAL A 521 -0.08 -2.12 -9.56
N PHE A 522 -0.21 -0.79 -9.68
CA PHE A 522 0.23 -0.07 -10.88
C PHE A 522 1.73 -0.19 -11.13
N GLN A 523 2.56 -0.06 -10.09
CA GLN A 523 4.00 -0.30 -10.15
C GLN A 523 4.29 -1.72 -10.71
N ARG A 524 3.63 -2.75 -10.16
CA ARG A 524 3.80 -4.15 -10.58
C ARG A 524 3.30 -4.42 -12.00
N GLN A 525 2.21 -3.80 -12.44
CA GLN A 525 1.69 -3.94 -13.81
C GLN A 525 2.57 -3.18 -14.82
N TYR A 526 3.02 -1.98 -14.50
CA TYR A 526 3.98 -1.19 -15.30
C TYR A 526 5.28 -1.97 -15.54
N ILE A 527 5.87 -2.56 -14.50
CA ILE A 527 7.08 -3.39 -14.61
C ILE A 527 6.83 -4.62 -15.51
N ARG A 528 5.71 -5.34 -15.32
CA ARG A 528 5.36 -6.51 -16.14
C ARG A 528 5.11 -6.17 -17.62
N ASN A 529 4.41 -5.06 -17.90
CA ASN A 529 4.14 -4.60 -19.26
C ASN A 529 5.43 -4.10 -19.96
N LYS A 530 6.34 -3.46 -19.22
CA LYS A 530 7.66 -3.06 -19.71
C LYS A 530 8.52 -4.28 -20.08
N LEU A 531 8.59 -5.29 -19.21
CA LEU A 531 9.28 -6.55 -19.49
C LEU A 531 8.68 -7.30 -20.70
N LYS A 532 7.34 -7.30 -20.87
CA LYS A 532 6.68 -7.85 -22.07
C LYS A 532 7.07 -7.09 -23.35
N LYS A 533 7.07 -5.75 -23.34
CA LYS A 533 7.48 -4.94 -24.52
C LYS A 533 8.94 -5.23 -24.91
N ILE A 534 9.85 -5.39 -23.95
CA ILE A 534 11.25 -5.77 -24.20
C ILE A 534 11.34 -7.18 -24.80
N LYS A 535 10.66 -8.17 -24.19
CA LYS A 535 10.66 -9.57 -24.68
C LYS A 535 10.06 -9.72 -26.09
N ASN A 536 9.06 -8.90 -26.45
CA ASN A 536 8.50 -8.89 -27.79
C ASN A 536 9.43 -8.22 -28.81
N LYS A 537 10.15 -7.15 -28.45
CA LYS A 537 11.20 -6.57 -29.32
C LYS A 537 12.34 -7.57 -29.59
N MET A 538 12.74 -8.35 -28.59
CA MET A 538 13.76 -9.41 -28.77
C MET A 538 13.28 -10.54 -29.70
N LYS A 539 11.99 -10.87 -29.73
CA LYS A 539 11.41 -11.90 -30.62
C LYS A 539 11.18 -11.47 -32.06
N LEU A 540 11.25 -10.17 -32.37
CA LEU A 540 11.13 -9.62 -33.72
C LEU A 540 12.50 -9.39 -34.40
N ASN A 541 13.59 -9.57 -33.64
CA ASN A 541 14.97 -9.41 -34.09
C ASN A 541 15.72 -10.76 -34.14
N ILE A 542 14.98 -11.87 -34.27
CA ILE A 542 15.44 -13.25 -34.55
C ILE A 542 14.61 -13.74 -35.73
#